data_AF-A0A1P8Y9X7-F1
#
_entry.id   AF-A0A1P8Y9X7-F1
#
_cell.length_a   1.000
_cell.length_b   1.000
_cell.length_c   1.000
_cell.angle_alpha   90.00
_cell.angle_beta   90.00
_cell.angle_gamma   90.00
#
_symmetry.space_group_name_H-M   'P 1'
#
loop_
_entity.id
_entity.type
_entity.pdbx_description
1 polymer ?
#
loop_
_entity_poly.entity_id
_entity_poly.type
_entity_poly.pdbx_seq_one_letter_code
_entity_poly.pdbx_strand_id
1 'polypeptide(L)'
;MTEAMKASTERAQDAPGQWVDTGQGRARARLSARIRHPLAWLNSALSRRRGVQTDRSVPTGADEVLQRLAEMPLSVWTYGFDHPSVRHMGPMAQDFAAAFGLGSTDRRISVADANGVCMASIQALHRRLVELETEVAQLRSAREEL
;
A
#
# COMPACT_ATOMS: atom_id res chain seq x y z
N MET A 1 34.77 17.76 1.85
CA MET A 1 34.35 17.20 0.54
C MET A 1 33.72 15.81 0.64
N THR A 2 33.45 15.30 1.84
CA THR A 2 32.79 14.00 2.11
C THR A 2 31.35 14.16 2.59
N GLU A 3 30.99 15.30 3.18
CA GLU A 3 29.60 15.62 3.59
C GLU A 3 28.68 15.94 2.42
N ALA A 4 29.16 16.69 1.42
CA ALA A 4 28.37 17.06 0.25
C ALA A 4 27.96 15.84 -0.62
N MET A 5 28.75 14.75 -0.59
CA MET A 5 28.46 13.54 -1.36
C MET A 5 27.46 12.62 -0.64
N LYS A 6 27.41 12.65 0.71
CA LYS A 6 26.37 11.97 1.50
C LYS A 6 25.00 12.61 1.33
N ALA A 7 24.93 13.95 1.37
CA ALA A 7 23.69 14.69 1.21
C ALA A 7 23.03 14.49 -0.18
N SER A 8 23.82 14.30 -1.23
CA SER A 8 23.32 13.98 -2.58
C SER A 8 22.83 12.54 -2.73
N THR A 9 23.27 11.63 -1.85
CA THR A 9 22.83 10.23 -1.87
C THR A 9 21.54 10.03 -1.06
N GLU A 10 21.33 10.85 -0.01
CA GLU A 10 20.10 10.80 0.81
C GLU A 10 18.88 11.42 0.10
N ARG A 11 19.06 12.48 -0.70
CA ARG A 11 17.93 13.08 -1.44
C ARG A 11 17.35 12.21 -2.56
N ALA A 12 18.09 11.20 -3.03
CA ALA A 12 17.63 10.31 -4.10
C ALA A 12 16.68 9.20 -3.59
N GLN A 13 16.60 8.98 -2.28
CA GLN A 13 15.77 7.92 -1.67
C GLN A 13 14.33 8.37 -1.34
N ASP A 14 14.03 9.68 -1.47
CA ASP A 14 12.75 10.30 -1.11
C ASP A 14 11.90 10.72 -2.33
N ALA A 15 12.09 10.08 -3.48
CA ALA A 15 11.23 10.33 -4.64
C ALA A 15 9.78 9.90 -4.34
N PRO A 16 8.77 10.77 -4.50
CA PRO A 16 7.38 10.41 -4.22
C PRO A 16 6.97 9.21 -5.08
N GLY A 17 6.61 8.10 -4.42
CA GLY A 17 6.19 6.86 -5.05
C GLY A 17 7.23 5.73 -5.06
N GLN A 18 8.49 5.97 -4.68
CA GLN A 18 9.41 4.90 -4.33
C GLN A 18 9.23 4.53 -2.85
N TRP A 19 9.01 3.25 -2.59
CA TRP A 19 8.86 2.76 -1.22
C TRP A 19 10.22 2.79 -0.53
N VAL A 20 10.27 3.42 0.65
CA VAL A 20 11.46 3.41 1.49
C VAL A 20 11.75 1.97 1.92
N ASP A 21 12.97 1.46 1.68
CA ASP A 21 13.39 0.15 2.20
C ASP A 21 13.45 0.19 3.72
N THR A 22 12.36 -0.22 4.35
CA THR A 22 12.26 -0.32 5.81
C THR A 22 12.89 -1.59 6.37
N GLY A 23 13.65 -2.37 5.58
CA GLY A 23 14.29 -3.62 6.02
C GLY A 23 15.05 -3.48 7.35
N GLN A 24 15.94 -2.50 7.46
CA GLN A 24 16.69 -2.22 8.68
C GLN A 24 15.81 -1.65 9.81
N GLY A 25 14.84 -0.79 9.48
CA GLY A 25 13.89 -0.21 10.44
C GLY A 25 12.99 -1.28 11.09
N ARG A 26 12.50 -2.24 10.30
CA ARG A 26 11.70 -3.38 10.77
C ARG A 26 12.49 -4.28 11.72
N ALA A 27 13.77 -4.53 11.44
CA ALA A 27 14.62 -5.34 12.32
C ALA A 27 14.81 -4.67 13.68
N ARG A 28 15.12 -3.36 13.70
CA ARG A 28 15.25 -2.56 14.93
C ARG A 28 13.94 -2.47 15.71
N ALA A 29 12.82 -2.23 15.03
CA ALA A 29 11.50 -2.21 15.65
C ALA A 29 11.17 -3.54 16.31
N ARG A 30 11.40 -4.68 15.63
CA ARG A 30 11.21 -6.03 16.18
C ARG A 30 12.06 -6.31 17.40
N LEU A 31 13.33 -5.90 17.39
CA LEU A 31 14.21 -6.04 18.54
C LEU A 31 13.69 -5.21 19.73
N SER A 32 13.30 -3.96 19.48
CA SER A 32 12.78 -3.08 20.52
C SER A 32 11.43 -3.52 21.10
N ALA A 33 10.57 -4.16 20.28
CA ALA A 33 9.28 -4.68 20.70
C ALA A 33 9.44 -5.93 21.58
N ARG A 34 10.44 -6.78 21.31
CA ARG A 34 10.81 -7.93 22.16
C ARG A 34 11.23 -7.50 23.56
N ILE A 35 11.95 -6.39 23.65
CA ILE A 35 12.44 -5.84 24.92
C ILE A 35 11.28 -5.17 25.69
N ARG A 36 10.45 -4.36 25.01
CA ARG A 36 9.36 -3.61 25.65
C ARG A 36 8.12 -4.45 25.98
N HIS A 37 7.84 -5.48 25.18
CA HIS A 37 6.66 -6.33 25.33
C HIS A 37 7.02 -7.82 25.17
N PRO A 38 7.79 -8.40 26.10
CA PRO A 38 8.27 -9.78 25.99
C PRO A 38 7.12 -10.80 25.95
N LEU A 39 6.06 -10.56 26.72
CA LEU A 39 4.87 -11.43 26.74
C LEU A 39 4.03 -11.32 25.46
N ALA A 40 3.88 -10.12 24.89
CA ALA A 40 3.16 -9.95 23.62
C ALA A 40 3.93 -10.59 22.47
N TRP A 41 5.26 -10.45 22.46
CA TRP A 41 6.13 -11.12 21.50
C TRP A 41 6.04 -12.65 21.65
N LEU A 42 6.16 -13.20 22.87
CA LEU A 42 6.05 -14.64 23.10
C LEU A 42 4.69 -15.17 22.64
N ASN A 43 3.61 -14.46 22.94
CA ASN A 43 2.26 -14.81 22.48
C ASN A 43 2.16 -14.78 20.94
N SER A 44 2.77 -13.79 20.27
CA SER A 44 2.81 -13.74 18.79
C SER A 44 3.63 -14.87 18.17
N ALA A 45 4.73 -15.29 18.83
CA ALA A 45 5.58 -16.37 18.37
C ALA A 45 4.88 -17.74 18.54
N LEU A 46 4.19 -17.92 19.66
CA LEU A 46 3.45 -19.16 19.97
C LEU A 46 2.16 -19.29 19.15
N SER A 47 1.46 -18.19 18.89
CA SER A 47 0.17 -18.23 18.17
C SER A 47 0.29 -18.47 16.66
N ARG A 48 1.51 -18.51 16.08
CA ARG A 48 1.80 -18.68 14.64
C ARG A 48 0.66 -18.18 13.75
N ARG A 49 0.19 -16.95 13.95
CA ARG A 49 -0.71 -16.30 12.99
C ARG A 49 0.13 -15.97 11.77
N ARG A 50 0.28 -16.97 10.90
CA ARG A 50 0.77 -16.76 9.54
C ARG A 50 -0.19 -15.76 8.90
N GLY A 51 0.36 -14.73 8.25
CA GLY A 51 -0.45 -13.81 7.45
C GLY A 51 -1.23 -14.57 6.39
N VAL A 52 -2.11 -13.88 5.67
CA VAL A 52 -2.77 -14.43 4.49
C VAL A 52 -1.75 -15.17 3.63
N GLN A 53 -2.05 -16.43 3.31
CA GLN A 53 -1.28 -17.18 2.33
C GLN A 53 -1.89 -16.91 0.96
N THR A 54 -1.10 -16.30 0.09
CA THR A 54 -1.46 -16.05 -1.31
C THR A 54 -0.22 -16.29 -2.15
N ASP A 55 -0.42 -16.77 -3.38
CA ASP A 55 0.66 -16.95 -4.35
C ASP A 55 1.18 -15.61 -4.88
N ARG A 56 0.42 -14.52 -4.66
CA ARG A 56 0.77 -13.18 -5.13
C ARG A 56 1.67 -12.47 -4.12
N SER A 57 2.78 -11.91 -4.60
CA SER A 57 3.68 -11.10 -3.79
C SER A 57 3.02 -9.79 -3.33
N VAL A 58 3.44 -9.27 -2.17
CA VAL A 58 3.07 -7.92 -1.71
C VAL A 58 3.59 -6.90 -2.74
N PRO A 59 2.76 -5.91 -3.15
CA PRO A 59 3.19 -4.92 -4.13
C PRO A 59 4.37 -4.09 -3.60
N THR A 60 5.28 -3.72 -4.50
CA THR A 60 6.52 -3.03 -4.13
C THR A 60 6.51 -1.54 -4.45
N GLY A 61 5.48 -1.05 -5.15
CA GLY A 61 5.38 0.34 -5.60
C GLY A 61 3.94 0.83 -5.76
N ALA A 62 3.77 2.15 -5.76
CA ALA A 62 2.46 2.79 -5.82
C ALA A 62 1.70 2.51 -7.14
N ASP A 63 2.39 2.44 -8.28
CA ASP A 63 1.74 2.14 -9.58
C ASP A 63 1.14 0.74 -9.61
N GLU A 64 1.87 -0.23 -9.04
CA GLU A 64 1.40 -1.61 -8.94
C GLU A 64 0.18 -1.69 -8.01
N VAL A 65 0.20 -0.96 -6.89
CA VAL A 65 -0.96 -0.85 -6.01
C VAL A 65 -2.16 -0.28 -6.75
N LEU A 66 -1.98 0.81 -7.50
CA LEU A 66 -3.04 1.41 -8.32
C LEU A 66 -3.58 0.45 -9.38
N GLN A 67 -2.70 -0.26 -10.09
CA GLN A 67 -3.12 -1.25 -11.09
C GLN A 67 -3.96 -2.36 -10.45
N ARG A 68 -3.45 -2.98 -9.38
CA ARG A 68 -4.16 -4.05 -8.67
C ARG A 68 -5.50 -3.56 -8.10
N LEU A 69 -5.55 -2.33 -7.57
CA LEU A 69 -6.79 -1.73 -7.08
C LEU A 69 -7.80 -1.47 -8.22
N ALA A 70 -7.34 -0.99 -9.38
CA ALA A 70 -8.20 -0.70 -10.52
C ALA A 70 -8.81 -1.97 -11.15
N GLU A 71 -8.12 -3.10 -11.08
CA GLU A 71 -8.61 -4.42 -11.53
C GLU A 71 -9.54 -5.10 -10.50
N MET A 72 -9.55 -4.63 -9.25
CA MET A 72 -10.28 -5.29 -8.16
C MET A 72 -11.78 -4.94 -8.18
N PRO A 73 -12.68 -5.94 -8.12
CA PRO A 73 -14.11 -5.69 -8.10
C PRO A 73 -14.54 -4.99 -6.82
N LEU A 74 -15.35 -3.94 -6.96
CA LEU A 74 -16.03 -3.28 -5.85
C LEU A 74 -17.50 -3.68 -5.85
N SER A 75 -18.03 -3.98 -4.66
CA SER A 75 -19.43 -4.33 -4.49
C SER A 75 -20.04 -3.59 -3.31
N VAL A 76 -21.37 -3.53 -3.29
CA VAL A 76 -22.14 -3.10 -2.13
C VAL A 76 -22.72 -4.34 -1.48
N TRP A 77 -22.47 -4.52 -0.19
CA TRP A 77 -22.84 -5.72 0.54
C TRP A 77 -23.26 -5.39 1.98
N THR A 78 -23.82 -6.38 2.68
CA THR A 78 -24.29 -6.28 4.07
C THR A 78 -23.80 -7.51 4.82
N TYR A 79 -23.28 -7.38 6.04
CA TYR A 79 -22.90 -8.56 6.81
C TYR A 79 -24.16 -9.34 7.24
N GLY A 80 -24.01 -10.66 7.41
CA GLY A 80 -25.14 -11.49 7.85
C GLY A 80 -25.70 -11.15 9.24
N PHE A 81 -24.93 -10.44 10.06
CA PHE A 81 -25.35 -9.95 11.39
C PHE A 81 -25.79 -8.48 11.39
N ASP A 82 -25.67 -7.77 10.25
CA ASP A 82 -26.09 -6.38 10.16
C ASP A 82 -27.61 -6.28 9.98
N HIS A 83 -28.15 -5.12 10.36
CA HIS A 83 -29.53 -4.79 10.02
C HIS A 83 -29.73 -4.69 8.49
N PRO A 84 -30.89 -5.09 7.92
CA PRO A 84 -31.13 -5.07 6.47
C PRO A 84 -31.04 -3.70 5.78
N SER A 85 -30.94 -2.59 6.52
CA SER A 85 -30.72 -1.25 5.97
C SER A 85 -29.25 -0.83 5.91
N VAL A 86 -28.35 -1.55 6.59
CA VAL A 86 -26.92 -1.24 6.60
C VAL A 86 -26.30 -1.74 5.31
N ARG A 87 -25.51 -0.89 4.65
CA ARG A 87 -24.78 -1.21 3.44
C ARG A 87 -23.33 -0.80 3.63
N HIS A 88 -22.42 -1.68 3.26
CA HIS A 88 -21.00 -1.44 3.15
C HIS A 88 -20.62 -1.42 1.68
N MET A 89 -19.62 -0.63 1.32
CA MET A 89 -19.09 -0.57 -0.04
C MET A 89 -17.59 -0.83 0.01
N GLY A 90 -17.13 -1.70 -0.88
CA GLY A 90 -15.72 -2.03 -1.00
C GLY A 90 -15.48 -3.38 -1.65
N PRO A 91 -14.20 -3.79 -1.76
CA PRO A 91 -13.87 -5.14 -2.18
C PRO A 91 -14.26 -6.15 -1.11
N MET A 92 -14.49 -7.40 -1.53
CA MET A 92 -14.57 -8.51 -0.58
C MET A 92 -13.20 -8.75 0.05
N ALA A 93 -13.18 -9.21 1.30
CA ALA A 93 -11.92 -9.39 2.05
C ALA A 93 -10.99 -10.44 1.40
N GLN A 94 -11.55 -11.47 0.79
CA GLN A 94 -10.80 -12.50 0.08
C GLN A 94 -10.14 -11.96 -1.19
N ASP A 95 -10.86 -11.12 -1.95
CA ASP A 95 -10.30 -10.47 -3.14
C ASP A 95 -9.17 -9.52 -2.77
N PHE A 96 -9.35 -8.74 -1.70
CA PHE A 96 -8.31 -7.86 -1.17
C PHE A 96 -7.07 -8.66 -0.71
N ALA A 97 -7.29 -9.75 0.01
CA ALA A 97 -6.23 -10.65 0.46
C ALA A 97 -5.48 -11.29 -0.71
N ALA A 98 -6.19 -11.75 -1.75
CA ALA A 98 -5.60 -12.31 -2.96
C ALA A 98 -4.83 -11.26 -3.77
N ALA A 99 -5.36 -10.04 -3.87
CA ALA A 99 -4.74 -8.95 -4.64
C ALA A 99 -3.49 -8.39 -3.96
N PHE A 100 -3.49 -8.23 -2.63
CA PHE A 100 -2.43 -7.49 -1.93
C PHE A 100 -1.55 -8.35 -1.01
N GLY A 101 -2.00 -9.53 -0.59
CA GLY A 101 -1.29 -10.37 0.37
C GLY A 101 -1.12 -9.71 1.75
N LEU A 102 -1.97 -8.73 2.07
CA LEU A 102 -1.94 -8.00 3.33
C LEU A 102 -2.91 -8.62 4.35
N GLY A 103 -2.67 -8.33 5.63
CA GLY A 103 -3.51 -8.75 6.72
C GLY A 103 -3.15 -10.12 7.34
N SER A 104 -3.81 -10.40 8.46
CA SER A 104 -3.63 -11.64 9.24
C SER A 104 -4.66 -12.73 8.90
N THR A 105 -5.67 -12.40 8.11
CA THR A 105 -6.74 -13.28 7.65
C THR A 105 -7.42 -12.66 6.42
N ASP A 106 -7.98 -13.51 5.57
CA ASP A 106 -8.77 -13.19 4.38
C ASP A 106 -10.25 -12.89 4.68
N ARG A 107 -10.67 -12.91 5.96
CA ARG A 107 -12.06 -12.70 6.38
C ARG A 107 -12.38 -11.25 6.75
N ARG A 108 -11.37 -10.39 6.84
CA ARG A 108 -11.50 -8.99 7.23
C ARG A 108 -10.38 -8.17 6.61
N ILE A 109 -10.72 -6.98 6.16
CA ILE A 109 -9.74 -5.99 5.73
C ILE A 109 -9.38 -5.13 6.95
N SER A 110 -8.09 -5.00 7.23
CA SER A 110 -7.63 -4.05 8.26
C SER A 110 -7.84 -2.64 7.75
N VAL A 111 -8.38 -1.75 8.60
CA VAL A 111 -8.52 -0.31 8.25
C VAL A 111 -7.16 0.30 7.88
N ALA A 112 -6.08 -0.13 8.55
CA ALA A 112 -4.74 0.32 8.22
C ALA A 112 -4.29 -0.11 6.81
N ASP A 113 -4.59 -1.36 6.43
CA ASP A 113 -4.20 -1.90 5.12
C ASP A 113 -5.05 -1.25 4.00
N ALA A 114 -6.36 -1.10 4.23
CA ALA A 114 -7.26 -0.40 3.30
C ALA A 114 -6.81 1.06 3.07
N ASN A 115 -6.54 1.79 4.14
CA ASN A 115 -6.07 3.18 4.04
C ASN A 115 -4.70 3.26 3.36
N GLY A 116 -3.79 2.34 3.65
CA GLY A 116 -2.47 2.26 3.00
C GLY A 116 -2.59 2.08 1.49
N VAL A 117 -3.44 1.15 1.05
CA VAL A 117 -3.74 0.94 -0.37
C VAL A 117 -4.33 2.22 -1.00
N CYS A 118 -5.33 2.84 -0.36
CA CYS A 118 -5.91 4.09 -0.86
C CYS A 118 -4.88 5.21 -1.01
N MET A 119 -4.02 5.43 -0.01
CA MET A 119 -2.99 6.47 -0.06
C MET A 119 -1.99 6.22 -1.19
N ALA A 120 -1.49 5.00 -1.33
CA ALA A 120 -0.57 4.64 -2.41
C ALA A 120 -1.22 4.81 -3.80
N SER A 121 -2.48 4.41 -3.95
CA SER A 121 -3.22 4.60 -5.20
C SER A 121 -3.44 6.08 -5.53
N ILE A 122 -3.74 6.93 -4.54
CA ILE A 122 -3.89 8.38 -4.74
C ILE A 122 -2.55 9.00 -5.20
N GLN A 123 -1.43 8.61 -4.59
CA GLN A 123 -0.10 9.07 -4.98
C GLN A 123 0.22 8.69 -6.45
N ALA A 124 -0.02 7.43 -6.83
CA ALA A 124 0.20 6.99 -8.20
C ALA A 124 -0.74 7.69 -9.20
N LEU A 125 -2.00 7.89 -8.84
CA LEU A 125 -2.98 8.58 -9.67
C LEU A 125 -2.59 10.04 -9.88
N HIS A 126 -2.15 10.73 -8.84
CA HIS A 126 -1.69 12.11 -8.93
C HIS A 126 -0.50 12.26 -9.89
N ARG A 127 0.48 11.35 -9.82
CA ARG A 127 1.61 11.35 -10.75
C ARG A 127 1.16 11.16 -12.21
N ARG A 128 0.32 10.16 -12.48
CA ARG A 128 -0.23 9.93 -13.84
C ARG A 128 -1.02 11.13 -14.35
N LEU A 129 -1.76 11.81 -13.48
CA LEU A 129 -2.50 13.02 -13.82
C LEU A 129 -1.54 14.13 -14.26
N VAL A 130 -0.48 14.39 -13.50
CA VAL A 130 0.53 15.42 -13.84
C VAL A 130 1.24 15.10 -15.15
N GLU A 131 1.59 13.82 -15.37
CA GLU A 131 2.19 13.35 -16.63
C GLU A 131 1.26 13.62 -17.82
N LEU A 132 -0.02 13.25 -17.70
CA LEU A 132 -1.03 13.48 -18.74
C LEU A 132 -1.30 14.96 -19.00
N GLU A 133 -1.38 15.80 -17.95
CA GLU A 133 -1.55 17.25 -18.11
C GLU A 133 -0.37 17.87 -18.86
N THR A 134 0.85 17.41 -18.58
CA THR A 134 2.06 17.87 -19.27
C THR A 134 2.04 17.47 -20.74
N GLU A 135 1.70 16.22 -21.05
CA GLU A 135 1.59 15.73 -22.43
C GLU A 135 0.52 16.49 -23.22
N VAL A 136 -0.66 16.71 -22.62
CA VAL A 136 -1.74 17.47 -23.25
C VAL A 136 -1.31 18.92 -23.52
N ALA A 137 -0.57 19.55 -22.60
CA ALA A 137 -0.05 20.90 -22.82
C ALA A 137 0.94 20.94 -23.99
N GLN A 138 1.88 19.99 -24.07
CA GLN A 138 2.86 19.90 -25.14
C GLN A 138 2.19 19.68 -26.51
N LEU A 139 1.22 18.77 -26.59
CA LEU A 139 0.47 18.50 -27.82
C LEU A 139 -0.34 19.71 -28.28
N ARG A 140 -0.90 20.50 -27.34
CA ARG A 140 -1.61 21.74 -27.68
C ARG A 140 -0.68 22.79 -28.25
N SER A 141 0.48 23.01 -27.63
CA SER A 141 1.49 23.95 -28.15
C SER A 141 2.00 23.54 -29.54
N ALA A 142 2.32 22.26 -29.75
CA ALA A 142 2.77 21.76 -31.05
C ALA A 142 1.71 21.94 -32.16
N ARG A 143 0.41 21.89 -31.81
CA ARG A 143 -0.68 22.13 -32.76
C ARG A 143 -0.87 23.62 -33.08
N GLU A 144 -0.55 24.52 -32.15
CA GLU A 144 -0.65 25.97 -32.36
C GLU A 144 0.52 26.53 -33.19
N GLU A 145 1.65 25.82 -33.22
CA GLU A 145 2.82 26.15 -34.04
C GLU A 145 2.72 25.72 -35.51
N LEU A 146 1.73 24.88 -35.86
CA LEU A 146 1.43 24.40 -37.23
C LEU A 146 0.38 25.28 -37.92
#